data_AF-A0A0D0BQJ1-F1
#
_entry.id   AF-A0A0D0BQJ1-F1
#
_cell.length_a   1.000
_cell.length_b   1.000
_cell.length_c   1.000
_cell.angle_alpha   90.00
_cell.angle_beta   90.00
_cell.angle_gamma   90.00
#
_symmetry.space_group_name_H-M   'P 1'
#
loop_
_entity.id
_entity.type
_entity.pdbx_description
1 polymer ?
#
loop_
_entity_poly.entity_id
_entity_poly.type
_entity_poly.pdbx_seq_one_letter_code
_entity_poly.pdbx_strand_id
1 'polypeptide(L)'
;SASPARPTRTQSSRDAHPSNRRSGFQDGAHGQLSPAVCAVCLGSHTHNFIECIADRLWNKSHPTLANRVNKQLQLRSNNQPLCLDWQRSRGCNNRSHNERHVCTGCLSTTHGSQNCSRAQKVPPDHAV
;
A
#
# COMPACT_ATOMS: atom_id res chain seq x y z
N SER A 1 3.52 27.82 -50.56
CA SER A 1 3.10 26.98 -49.41
C SER A 1 2.49 27.85 -48.32
N ALA A 2 1.21 27.58 -48.05
CA ALA A 2 0.35 27.85 -46.88
C ALA A 2 0.74 28.88 -45.77
N SER A 3 -0.07 29.96 -45.67
CA SER A 3 -0.89 30.46 -44.52
C SER A 3 -0.27 30.76 -43.12
N PRO A 4 -0.93 31.54 -42.20
CA PRO A 4 -1.92 32.61 -42.35
C PRO A 4 -1.78 33.84 -41.39
N ALA A 5 -2.62 34.83 -41.68
CA ALA A 5 -3.31 35.86 -40.89
C ALA A 5 -3.05 36.07 -39.38
N ARG A 6 -3.00 37.36 -39.03
CA ARG A 6 -3.08 37.97 -37.69
C ARG A 6 -4.53 38.43 -37.45
N PRO A 7 -5.07 38.34 -36.23
CA PRO A 7 -5.77 39.52 -35.70
C PRO A 7 -5.51 39.82 -34.21
N THR A 8 -5.27 41.11 -34.00
CA THR A 8 -5.82 42.04 -32.99
C THR A 8 -6.08 41.59 -31.55
N ARG A 9 -5.33 42.25 -30.66
CA ARG A 9 -5.54 42.43 -29.22
C ARG A 9 -6.67 43.44 -28.97
N THR A 10 -7.65 43.09 -28.13
CA THR A 10 -8.50 44.05 -27.40
C THR A 10 -8.61 43.60 -25.94
N GLN A 11 -8.44 44.55 -25.04
CA GLN A 11 -8.30 44.39 -23.59
C GLN A 11 -9.63 44.66 -22.85
N SER A 12 -9.63 44.27 -21.57
CA SER A 12 -10.43 44.80 -20.44
C SER A 12 -11.86 44.22 -20.32
N SER A 13 -12.41 43.94 -19.15
CA SER A 13 -12.05 44.23 -17.75
C SER A 13 -12.88 43.28 -16.85
N ARG A 14 -12.40 43.03 -15.62
CA ARG A 14 -13.11 42.84 -14.33
C ARG A 14 -14.50 42.15 -14.39
N ASP A 15 -14.74 41.06 -13.67
CA ASP A 15 -15.18 41.15 -12.27
C ASP A 15 -15.25 39.77 -11.57
N ALA A 16 -14.98 39.83 -10.26
CA ALA A 16 -15.47 38.98 -9.18
C ALA A 16 -15.27 37.45 -9.21
N HIS A 17 -14.37 37.01 -8.33
CA HIS A 17 -14.49 35.72 -7.65
C HIS A 17 -15.86 35.62 -6.96
N PRO A 18 -16.46 34.43 -6.94
CA PRO A 18 -16.67 33.83 -5.64
C PRO A 18 -15.96 32.49 -5.53
N SER A 19 -15.10 32.41 -4.52
CA SER A 19 -14.53 31.18 -3.99
C SER A 19 -15.64 30.24 -3.54
N ASN A 20 -16.14 29.36 -4.42
CA ASN A 20 -16.95 28.24 -3.98
C ASN A 20 -16.00 27.11 -3.57
N ARG A 21 -15.42 27.25 -2.36
CA ARG A 21 -14.86 26.14 -1.61
C ARG A 21 -15.99 25.16 -1.31
N ARG A 22 -16.26 24.24 -2.24
CA ARG A 22 -16.95 23.00 -1.90
C ARG A 22 -15.89 22.00 -1.46
N SER A 23 -15.55 22.11 -0.17
CA SER A 23 -15.03 20.99 0.60
C SER A 23 -16.11 19.91 0.65
N GLY A 24 -16.20 19.13 -0.43
CA GLY A 24 -16.87 17.84 -0.39
C GLY A 24 -15.83 16.82 0.02
N PHE A 25 -15.67 16.61 1.32
CA PHE A 25 -15.07 15.36 1.78
C PHE A 25 -15.96 14.25 1.24
N GLN A 26 -15.38 13.34 0.46
CA GLN A 26 -16.12 12.18 -0.03
C GLN A 26 -16.39 11.26 1.16
N ASP A 27 -17.51 11.48 1.86
CA ASP A 27 -18.16 10.51 2.72
C ASP A 27 -18.66 9.35 1.85
N GLY A 28 -17.76 8.40 1.55
CA GLY A 28 -18.07 7.28 0.65
C GLY A 28 -17.06 6.14 0.65
N ALA A 29 -16.08 6.13 1.55
CA ALA A 29 -15.08 5.06 1.63
C ALA A 29 -15.44 3.97 2.66
N HIS A 30 -16.72 3.59 2.79
CA HIS A 30 -17.08 2.30 3.39
C HIS A 30 -17.05 1.20 2.32
N GLY A 31 -15.96 1.12 1.55
CA GLY A 31 -15.59 -0.19 1.03
C GLY A 31 -15.13 -1.01 2.24
N GLN A 32 -15.52 -2.28 2.36
CA GLN A 32 -14.92 -3.20 3.31
C GLN A 32 -13.39 -3.24 3.06
N LEU A 33 -12.65 -2.32 3.66
CA LEU A 33 -11.21 -2.30 3.60
C LEU A 33 -10.78 -3.42 4.52
N SER A 34 -10.36 -4.54 3.92
CA SER A 34 -9.73 -5.60 4.66
C SER A 34 -8.57 -4.99 5.45
N PRO A 35 -8.51 -5.21 6.77
CA PRO A 35 -7.50 -4.57 7.60
C PRO A 35 -6.12 -4.94 7.08
N ALA A 36 -5.26 -3.93 6.92
CA ALA A 36 -3.93 -4.13 6.41
C ALA A 36 -3.15 -5.03 7.37
N VAL A 37 -2.41 -6.00 6.83
CA VAL A 37 -1.55 -6.86 7.64
C VAL A 37 -0.11 -6.35 7.58
N CYS A 38 0.59 -6.46 8.70
CA CYS A 38 2.01 -6.14 8.76
C CYS A 38 2.82 -7.19 7.98
N ALA A 39 3.71 -6.73 7.10
CA ALA A 39 4.56 -7.63 6.32
C ALA A 39 5.59 -8.42 7.16
N VAL A 40 5.85 -8.03 8.41
CA VAL A 40 6.80 -8.72 9.30
C VAL A 40 6.09 -9.78 10.13
N CYS A 41 5.15 -9.39 10.98
CA CYS A 41 4.46 -10.31 11.91
C CYS A 41 3.18 -10.95 11.32
N LEU A 42 2.75 -10.52 10.14
CA LEU A 42 1.47 -10.90 9.51
C LEU A 42 0.22 -10.63 10.36
N GLY A 43 0.34 -9.80 11.40
CA GLY A 43 -0.76 -9.38 12.25
C GLY A 43 -1.52 -8.20 11.64
N SER A 44 -2.82 -8.14 11.91
CA SER A 44 -3.71 -7.02 11.58
C SER A 44 -3.92 -6.05 12.76
N HIS A 45 -3.26 -6.31 13.90
CA HIS A 45 -3.33 -5.45 15.08
C HIS A 45 -2.65 -4.10 14.85
N THR A 46 -3.17 -3.06 15.49
CA THR A 46 -2.66 -1.69 15.38
C THR A 46 -1.27 -1.57 16.00
N HIS A 47 -0.26 -1.37 15.16
CA HIS A 47 1.12 -1.02 15.55
C HIS A 47 1.82 -0.29 14.39
N ASN A 48 3.01 0.28 14.63
CA ASN A 48 3.79 0.89 13.55
C ASN A 48 4.40 -0.19 12.64
N PHE A 49 3.84 -0.37 11.45
CA PHE A 49 4.29 -1.39 10.49
C PHE A 49 5.70 -1.12 9.94
N ILE A 50 6.15 0.14 9.95
CA ILE A 50 7.47 0.55 9.45
C ILE A 50 8.56 0.23 10.48
N GLU A 51 8.20 0.16 11.75
CA GLU A 51 9.09 -0.11 12.89
C GLU A 51 8.85 -1.48 13.51
N CYS A 52 8.13 -2.37 12.83
CA CYS A 52 7.84 -3.70 13.35
C CYS A 52 9.14 -4.53 13.43
N ILE A 53 9.54 -4.81 14.68
CA ILE A 53 10.71 -5.63 15.04
C ILE A 53 10.31 -7.02 15.56
N ALA A 54 9.09 -7.48 15.27
CA ALA A 54 8.63 -8.78 15.76
C ALA A 54 9.49 -9.93 15.24
N ASP A 55 9.87 -10.85 16.13
CA ASP A 55 10.61 -12.08 15.80
C ASP A 55 9.70 -13.29 15.54
N ARG A 56 8.42 -13.16 15.88
CA ARG A 56 7.40 -14.19 15.66
C ARG A 56 6.17 -13.61 14.97
N LEU A 57 5.43 -14.49 14.30
CA LEU A 57 4.13 -14.16 13.74
C LEU A 57 3.13 -13.79 14.86
N TRP A 58 2.02 -13.16 14.47
CA TRP A 58 0.95 -12.70 15.37
C TRP A 58 0.44 -13.79 16.32
N ASN A 59 0.44 -15.07 15.89
CA ASN A 59 0.00 -16.21 16.70
C ASN A 59 1.12 -16.84 17.56
N LYS A 60 2.33 -16.27 17.55
CA LYS A 60 3.54 -16.74 18.24
C LYS A 60 4.03 -18.15 17.82
N SER A 61 3.34 -18.83 16.91
CA SER A 61 3.62 -20.23 16.53
C SER A 61 4.84 -20.36 15.64
N HIS A 62 5.10 -19.39 14.76
CA HIS A 62 6.22 -19.43 13.82
C HIS A 62 7.12 -18.20 13.98
N PRO A 63 8.43 -18.33 13.76
CA PRO A 63 9.31 -17.19 13.62
C PRO A 63 8.91 -16.37 12.37
N THR A 64 9.17 -15.07 12.39
CA THR A 64 9.03 -14.23 11.20
C THR A 64 10.11 -14.60 10.18
N LEU A 65 9.76 -14.67 8.89
CA LEU A 65 10.73 -14.93 7.83
C LEU A 65 11.38 -13.66 7.29
N ALA A 66 10.78 -12.50 7.57
CA ALA A 66 11.28 -11.19 7.16
C ALA A 66 11.52 -10.29 8.37
N ASN A 67 12.34 -9.26 8.18
CA ASN A 67 12.54 -8.18 9.11
C ASN A 67 12.62 -6.84 8.36
N ARG A 68 12.53 -5.74 9.11
CA ARG A 68 12.82 -4.41 8.58
C ARG A 68 14.18 -3.94 9.04
N VAL A 69 15.00 -3.50 8.09
CA VAL A 69 16.30 -2.87 8.34
C VAL A 69 16.33 -1.57 7.54
N ASN A 70 16.60 -0.45 8.21
CA ASN A 70 16.62 0.88 7.56
C ASN A 70 15.37 1.18 6.71
N LYS A 71 14.18 0.84 7.23
CA LYS A 71 12.87 0.96 6.54
C LYS A 71 12.67 0.04 5.34
N GLN A 72 13.67 -0.73 4.93
CA GLN A 72 13.59 -1.75 3.89
C GLN A 72 13.12 -3.08 4.47
N LEU A 73 12.25 -3.78 3.73
CA LEU A 73 11.82 -5.14 4.06
C LEU A 73 12.78 -6.13 3.42
N GLN A 74 13.29 -7.08 4.19
CA GLN A 74 14.21 -8.11 3.70
C GLN A 74 13.93 -9.48 4.34
N LEU A 75 14.35 -10.54 3.65
CA LEU A 75 14.34 -11.91 4.17
C LEU A 75 15.40 -12.08 5.25
N ARG A 76 15.06 -12.74 6.35
CA ARG A 76 16.03 -13.04 7.42
C ARG A 76 17.06 -14.08 7.03
N SER A 77 16.74 -14.99 6.10
CA SER A 77 17.61 -16.11 5.71
C SER A 77 18.84 -15.66 4.92
N ASN A 78 18.69 -14.68 4.04
CA ASN A 78 19.72 -14.26 3.10
C ASN A 78 19.85 -12.74 2.93
N ASN A 79 19.13 -11.95 3.75
CA ASN A 79 19.06 -10.49 3.65
C ASN A 79 18.58 -9.98 2.28
N GLN A 80 17.89 -10.81 1.50
CA GLN A 80 17.39 -10.41 0.19
C GLN A 80 16.28 -9.36 0.35
N PRO A 81 16.38 -8.23 -0.38
CA PRO A 81 15.36 -7.19 -0.32
C PRO A 81 14.06 -7.67 -0.96
N LEU A 82 12.94 -7.35 -0.32
CA LEU A 82 11.60 -7.68 -0.77
C LEU A 82 10.85 -6.45 -1.26
N CYS A 83 9.92 -6.67 -2.20
CA CYS A 83 9.02 -5.62 -2.64
C CYS A 83 7.95 -5.38 -1.58
N LEU A 84 7.89 -4.16 -1.04
CA LEU A 84 6.88 -3.78 -0.05
C LEU A 84 5.49 -3.71 -0.66
N ASP A 85 5.35 -3.16 -1.88
CA ASP A 85 4.07 -3.08 -2.56
C ASP A 85 3.50 -4.45 -2.87
N TRP A 86 4.36 -5.44 -3.16
CA TRP A 86 3.94 -6.83 -3.31
C TRP A 86 3.22 -7.36 -2.07
N GLN A 87 3.66 -6.96 -0.87
CA GLN A 87 3.05 -7.43 0.39
C GLN A 87 1.67 -6.81 0.68
N ARG A 88 1.32 -5.70 0.01
CA ARG A 88 0.09 -4.95 0.25
C ARG A 88 -1.08 -5.57 -0.51
N SER A 89 -2.31 -5.18 -0.15
CA SER A 89 -3.54 -5.62 -0.83
C SER A 89 -3.54 -5.35 -2.34
N ARG A 90 -2.99 -4.21 -2.77
CA ARG A 90 -2.90 -3.84 -4.19
C ARG A 90 -1.88 -4.68 -4.98
N GLY A 91 -0.93 -5.32 -4.28
CA GLY A 91 0.20 -5.99 -4.91
C GLY A 91 1.13 -5.04 -5.67
N CYS A 92 2.06 -5.63 -6.42
CA CYS A 92 2.97 -4.92 -7.31
C CYS A 92 2.91 -5.51 -8.72
N ASN A 93 2.69 -4.67 -9.74
CA ASN A 93 2.63 -5.10 -11.14
C ASN A 93 3.95 -4.89 -11.91
N ASN A 94 4.96 -4.32 -11.25
CA ASN A 94 6.23 -4.03 -11.89
C ASN A 94 7.05 -5.31 -12.05
N ARG A 95 7.32 -5.68 -13.30
CA ARG A 95 8.04 -6.91 -13.64
C ARG A 95 9.55 -6.83 -13.55
N SER A 96 10.11 -5.63 -13.38
CA SER A 96 11.56 -5.41 -13.31
C SER A 96 12.23 -5.97 -12.05
N HIS A 97 11.45 -6.42 -11.05
CA HIS A 97 11.96 -6.96 -9.80
C HIS A 97 11.13 -8.15 -9.28
N ASN A 98 10.69 -9.03 -10.18
CA ASN A 98 9.87 -10.20 -9.83
C ASN A 98 10.54 -11.12 -8.80
N GLU A 99 11.87 -11.17 -8.75
CA GLU A 99 12.60 -11.93 -7.75
C GLU A 99 12.36 -11.44 -6.31
N ARG A 100 11.87 -10.22 -6.14
CA ARG A 100 11.50 -9.62 -4.83
C ARG A 100 10.03 -9.80 -4.49
N HIS A 101 9.22 -10.35 -5.40
CA HIS A 101 7.80 -10.65 -5.20
C HIS A 101 7.64 -11.96 -4.45
N VAL A 102 8.09 -11.97 -3.20
CA VAL A 102 8.07 -13.15 -2.33
C VAL A 102 7.26 -12.83 -1.08
N CYS A 103 6.29 -13.67 -0.76
CA CYS A 103 5.47 -13.56 0.44
C CYS A 103 6.33 -13.76 1.69
N THR A 104 6.28 -12.81 2.63
CA THR A 104 7.02 -12.93 3.89
C THR A 104 6.48 -13.99 4.84
N GLY A 105 5.26 -14.49 4.62
CA GLY A 105 4.67 -15.48 5.49
C GLY A 105 5.00 -16.92 5.12
N CYS A 106 5.11 -17.23 3.83
CA CYS A 106 5.24 -18.59 3.32
C CYS A 106 6.23 -18.74 2.16
N LEU A 107 6.94 -17.68 1.78
CA LEU A 107 7.91 -17.66 0.67
C LEU A 107 7.31 -17.92 -0.72
N SER A 108 5.99 -17.90 -0.85
CA SER A 108 5.32 -18.04 -2.15
C SER A 108 5.50 -16.79 -3.02
N THR A 109 5.59 -16.97 -4.33
CA THR A 109 5.66 -15.88 -5.32
C THR A 109 4.30 -15.54 -5.95
N THR A 110 3.23 -16.21 -5.54
CA THR A 110 1.88 -16.03 -6.15
C THR A 110 1.07 -14.95 -5.46
N HIS A 111 1.44 -14.56 -4.25
CA HIS A 111 0.75 -13.55 -3.44
C HIS A 111 1.73 -12.85 -2.49
N GLY A 112 1.31 -11.73 -1.90
CA GLY A 112 2.01 -11.06 -0.80
C GLY A 112 1.40 -11.33 0.57
N SER A 113 2.00 -10.77 1.63
CA SER A 113 1.57 -10.93 3.02
C SER A 113 0.06 -10.76 3.24
N GLN A 114 -0.56 -9.76 2.61
CA GLN A 114 -2.00 -9.47 2.78
C GLN A 114 -2.91 -10.66 2.49
N ASN A 115 -2.56 -11.47 1.50
CA ASN A 115 -3.36 -12.61 1.05
C ASN A 115 -2.80 -13.95 1.56
N CYS A 116 -1.83 -13.91 2.47
CA CYS A 116 -1.20 -15.11 2.99
C CYS A 116 -2.13 -15.86 3.95
N SER A 117 -2.22 -17.18 3.83
CA SER A 117 -3.00 -18.02 4.74
C SER A 117 -2.52 -17.97 6.20
N ARG A 118 -1.25 -17.61 6.42
CA ARG A 118 -0.65 -17.42 7.75
C ARG A 118 -0.94 -16.04 8.34
N ALA A 119 -1.50 -15.12 7.56
CA ALA A 119 -1.86 -13.80 8.05
C ALA A 119 -3.07 -13.85 8.97
N GLN A 120 -3.12 -12.90 9.90
CA GLN A 120 -4.22 -12.77 10.83
C GLN A 120 -5.48 -12.43 10.03
N LYS A 121 -6.41 -13.38 9.97
CA LYS A 121 -7.75 -13.11 9.48
C LYS A 121 -8.47 -12.35 10.58
N VAL A 122 -8.97 -11.17 10.26
CA VAL A 122 -9.91 -10.51 11.17
C VAL A 122 -11.23 -11.27 11.03
N PRO A 123 -11.74 -11.90 12.10
CA PRO A 123 -13.06 -12.49 12.04
C PRO A 123 -14.04 -11.37 11.66
N PRO A 124 -15.00 -11.63 10.75
CA PRO A 124 -16.03 -10.66 10.43
C PRO A 124 -16.93 -10.53 11.66
N ASP A 125 -16.68 -9.54 12.51
CA ASP A 125 -17.46 -9.36 13.72
C ASP A 125 -17.78 -7.88 13.92
N HIS A 126 -19.09 -7.59 13.88
CA HIS A 126 -19.79 -6.31 14.07
C HIS A 126 -19.85 -5.33 12.89
N ALA A 127 -20.54 -5.75 11.82
CA ALA A 127 -21.46 -4.83 11.16
C ALA A 127 -22.72 -4.72 12.04
N VAL A 128 -22.73 -3.76 12.96
CA VAL A 128 -23.96 -3.30 13.64
C VAL A 128 -24.42 -2.03 12.96
#